data_AF-A0A845JVI4-F1
#
_entry.id   AF-A0A845JVI4-F1
#
_cell.length_a   1.000
_cell.length_b   1.000
_cell.length_c   1.000
_cell.angle_alpha   90.00
_cell.angle_beta   90.00
_cell.angle_gamma   90.00
#
_symmetry.space_group_name_H-M   'P 1'
#
loop_
_entity.id
_entity.type
_entity.pdbx_description
1 polymer ?
#
loop_
_entity_poly.entity_id
_entity_poly.type
_entity_poly.pdbx_seq_one_letter_code
_entity_poly.pdbx_strand_id
1 'polypeptide(L)'
;MNTLSNPSIDRNDLVNLISKSQEYIEILKSIVSIEDLQNAQPEKLFSKHNSEFSPETLAKLEEKVGQTKVVFENDSTILLELPGKPAVEYNCRQMGFRSQETKTWKMLIDIISSAPHTFNFGVAYIYPDGSKKNRQKCKDYDAKWKLLDELNKKLLMFFQKEFGWSFPEGYKLYKDDPTGKNGDKSFKFTVRLSSSEDMEFLLDDIEKRFLSYDESDLVKEVQNLNNDFSIDSYVHNEPPEILVAALNVGRNKFSWNDEKVMEIIRH
;
A
#
# COMPACT_ATOMS: atom_id res chain seq x y z
N MET A 1 -45.99 52.51 -32.62
CA MET A 1 -45.52 51.24 -32.02
C MET A 1 -44.26 50.85 -32.77
N ASN A 2 -43.05 50.68 -32.24
CA ASN A 2 -42.49 50.78 -30.89
C ASN A 2 -41.06 51.36 -31.05
N THR A 3 -40.71 52.36 -30.24
CA THR A 3 -39.34 52.89 -30.15
C THR A 3 -38.52 51.98 -29.24
N LEU A 4 -37.48 51.35 -29.78
CA LEU A 4 -36.51 50.56 -29.03
C LEU A 4 -35.77 51.47 -28.05
N SER A 5 -36.05 51.29 -26.76
CA SER A 5 -35.37 51.95 -25.65
C SER A 5 -33.94 51.42 -25.52
N ASN A 6 -32.96 52.30 -25.72
CA ASN A 6 -31.56 52.03 -25.37
C ASN A 6 -31.45 51.76 -23.87
N PRO A 7 -30.79 50.67 -23.42
CA PRO A 7 -30.46 50.50 -22.02
C PRO A 7 -29.36 51.51 -21.67
N SER A 8 -29.68 52.52 -20.85
CA SER A 8 -28.66 53.38 -20.26
C SER A 8 -27.88 52.57 -19.24
N ILE A 9 -26.61 52.28 -19.52
CA ILE A 9 -25.70 51.64 -18.58
C ILE A 9 -25.60 52.54 -17.34
N ASP A 10 -26.06 52.05 -16.18
CA ASP A 10 -26.00 52.80 -14.93
C ASP A 10 -24.54 52.92 -14.46
N ARG A 11 -24.23 53.99 -13.72
CA ARG A 11 -22.92 54.21 -13.12
C ARG A 11 -22.50 53.04 -12.22
N ASN A 12 -23.46 52.41 -11.55
CA ASN A 12 -23.21 51.23 -10.72
C ASN A 12 -22.85 49.99 -11.55
N ASP A 13 -23.44 49.83 -12.74
CA ASP A 13 -23.08 48.75 -13.67
C ASP A 13 -21.65 48.92 -14.18
N LEU A 14 -21.25 50.16 -14.46
CA LEU A 14 -19.88 50.53 -14.82
C LEU A 14 -18.89 50.25 -13.68
N VAL A 15 -19.23 50.60 -12.44
CA VAL A 15 -18.38 50.33 -11.26
C VAL A 15 -18.24 48.82 -11.04
N ASN A 16 -19.32 48.06 -11.14
CA ASN A 16 -19.28 46.59 -11.02
C ASN A 16 -18.46 45.94 -12.15
N LEU A 17 -18.56 46.46 -13.37
CA LEU A 17 -17.76 45.98 -14.50
C LEU A 17 -16.28 46.26 -14.29
N ILE A 18 -15.93 47.45 -13.79
CA ILE A 18 -14.55 47.84 -13.47
C ILE A 18 -13.98 46.95 -12.36
N SER A 19 -14.72 46.75 -11.26
CA SER A 19 -14.29 45.88 -10.15
C SER A 19 -14.07 44.44 -10.61
N LYS A 20 -15.00 43.87 -11.40
CA LYS A 20 -14.82 42.54 -11.98
C LYS A 20 -13.62 42.49 -12.93
N SER A 21 -13.42 43.52 -13.75
CA SER A 21 -12.27 43.57 -14.65
C SER A 21 -10.94 43.63 -13.90
N GLN A 22 -10.89 44.30 -12.74
CA GLN A 22 -9.73 44.34 -11.87
C GLN A 22 -9.47 42.98 -11.21
N GLU A 23 -10.52 42.28 -10.77
CA GLU A 23 -10.41 40.91 -10.26
C GLU A 23 -9.88 39.95 -11.34
N TYR A 24 -10.37 40.04 -12.58
CA TYR A 24 -9.83 39.30 -13.71
C TYR A 24 -8.38 39.66 -14.03
N ILE A 25 -8.01 40.95 -13.94
CA ILE A 25 -6.63 41.40 -14.16
C ILE A 25 -5.70 40.84 -13.07
N GLU A 26 -6.13 40.79 -11.81
CA GLU A 26 -5.34 40.21 -10.73
C GLU A 26 -5.21 38.68 -10.87
N ILE A 27 -6.28 37.98 -11.28
CA ILE A 27 -6.22 36.56 -11.64
C ILE A 27 -5.24 36.35 -12.81
N LEU A 28 -5.33 37.15 -13.87
CA LEU A 28 -4.41 37.06 -15.02
C LEU A 28 -2.97 37.39 -14.62
N LYS A 29 -2.72 38.39 -13.77
CA LYS A 29 -1.39 38.68 -13.22
C LYS A 29 -0.85 37.52 -12.37
N SER A 30 -1.71 36.85 -11.59
CA SER A 30 -1.32 35.65 -10.85
C SER A 30 -0.98 34.48 -11.77
N ILE A 31 -1.70 34.31 -12.88
CA ILE A 31 -1.41 33.29 -13.90
C ILE A 31 -0.11 33.63 -14.64
N VAL A 32 0.09 34.90 -15.01
CA VAL A 32 1.33 35.39 -15.65
C VAL A 32 2.53 35.27 -14.69
N SER A 33 2.34 35.53 -13.39
CA SER A 33 3.37 35.30 -12.36
C SER A 33 3.66 33.80 -12.15
N ILE A 34 2.73 32.91 -12.51
CA ILE A 34 2.98 31.46 -12.58
C ILE A 34 3.66 31.09 -13.92
N GLU A 35 3.43 31.84 -15.00
CA GLU A 35 4.17 31.70 -16.27
C GLU A 35 5.66 32.08 -16.14
N ASP A 36 6.05 32.87 -15.14
CA ASP A 36 7.47 33.06 -14.80
C ASP A 36 8.13 31.81 -14.18
N LEU A 37 7.36 30.79 -13.76
CA LEU A 37 7.88 29.44 -13.49
C LEU A 37 8.04 28.59 -14.75
N GLN A 38 7.55 29.04 -15.92
CA GLN A 38 7.79 28.39 -17.22
C GLN A 38 9.06 28.88 -17.92
N ASN A 39 9.71 29.94 -17.40
CA ASN A 39 11.07 30.30 -17.77
C ASN A 39 12.14 29.39 -17.13
N ALA A 40 11.74 28.44 -16.29
CA ALA A 40 12.49 27.21 -16.09
C ALA A 40 12.24 26.30 -17.31
N GLN A 41 13.10 26.40 -18.33
CA GLN A 41 13.05 25.70 -19.61
C GLN A 41 12.21 24.38 -19.65
N PRO A 42 11.24 24.26 -20.57
CA PRO A 42 10.51 23.00 -20.80
C PRO A 42 11.38 21.88 -21.38
N GLU A 43 12.60 22.19 -21.85
CA GLU A 43 13.54 21.21 -22.39
C GLU A 43 14.23 20.34 -21.31
N LYS A 44 14.05 20.64 -20.01
CA LYS A 44 14.51 19.77 -18.91
C LYS A 44 13.44 18.84 -18.35
N LEU A 45 12.16 18.98 -18.72
CA LEU A 45 11.07 18.13 -18.24
C LEU A 45 11.06 16.71 -18.85
N PHE A 46 11.83 16.49 -19.92
CA PHE A 46 12.17 15.16 -20.45
C PHE A 46 13.68 14.90 -20.47
N SER A 47 14.45 15.64 -19.67
CA SER A 47 15.76 15.12 -19.32
C SER A 47 15.49 13.93 -18.40
N LYS A 48 15.91 12.73 -18.83
CA LYS A 48 16.34 11.68 -17.91
C LYS A 48 17.35 12.32 -16.97
N HIS A 49 16.88 13.02 -15.94
CA HIS A 49 17.67 13.17 -14.75
C HIS A 49 17.75 11.76 -14.19
N ASN A 50 18.80 11.05 -14.61
CA ASN A 50 19.54 10.18 -13.71
C ASN A 50 19.99 11.06 -12.53
N SER A 51 19.05 11.56 -11.72
CA SER A 51 19.40 11.94 -10.36
C SER A 51 19.74 10.61 -9.74
N GLU A 52 21.03 10.35 -9.54
CA GLU A 52 21.44 9.28 -8.65
C GLU A 52 20.62 9.45 -7.38
N PHE A 53 19.70 8.51 -7.15
CA PHE A 53 18.94 8.48 -5.91
C PHE A 53 19.98 8.31 -4.81
N SER A 54 20.21 9.35 -4.02
CA SER A 54 21.17 9.24 -2.93
C SER A 54 20.72 8.11 -1.99
N PRO A 55 21.64 7.35 -1.38
CA PRO A 55 21.28 6.29 -0.44
C PRO A 55 20.36 6.77 0.68
N GLU A 56 20.55 8.00 1.15
CA GLU A 56 19.71 8.61 2.18
C GLU A 56 18.29 8.92 1.69
N THR A 57 18.15 9.43 0.47
CA THR A 57 16.83 9.68 -0.14
C THR A 57 16.08 8.36 -0.35
N LEU A 58 16.78 7.31 -0.78
CA LEU A 58 16.20 5.98 -0.94
C LEU A 58 15.76 5.39 0.41
N ALA A 59 16.58 5.50 1.45
CA ALA A 59 16.22 5.03 2.80
C ALA A 59 14.96 5.70 3.32
N LYS A 60 14.85 7.03 3.18
CA LYS A 60 13.64 7.79 3.56
C LYS A 60 12.41 7.40 2.72
N LEU A 61 12.59 7.07 1.44
CA LEU A 61 11.51 6.59 0.58
C LEU A 61 11.04 5.20 1.03
N GLU A 62 11.97 4.27 1.27
CA GLU A 62 11.66 2.91 1.74
C GLU A 62 10.95 2.95 3.09
N GLU A 63 11.37 3.83 4.00
CA GLU A 63 10.69 4.05 5.29
C GLU A 63 9.25 4.55 5.09
N LYS A 64 9.05 5.56 4.24
CA LYS A 64 7.70 6.08 3.93
C LYS A 64 6.79 5.02 3.30
N VAL A 65 7.33 4.23 2.37
CA VAL A 65 6.59 3.12 1.76
C VAL A 65 6.23 2.08 2.81
N GLY A 66 7.18 1.69 3.66
CA GLY A 66 6.97 0.68 4.72
C GLY A 66 5.93 1.09 5.75
N GLN A 67 5.90 2.37 6.14
CA GLN A 67 4.95 2.91 7.11
C GLN A 67 3.56 3.19 6.51
N THR A 68 3.42 3.15 5.19
CA THR A 68 2.11 3.26 4.53
C THR A 68 1.31 2.01 4.80
N LYS A 69 0.06 2.17 5.24
CA LYS A 69 -0.85 1.06 5.46
C LYS A 69 -1.95 1.05 4.41
N VAL A 70 -2.29 -0.14 3.96
CA VAL A 70 -3.34 -0.42 3.00
C VAL A 70 -4.36 -1.32 3.67
N VAL A 71 -5.62 -0.91 3.68
CA VAL A 71 -6.74 -1.73 4.17
C VAL A 71 -7.63 -2.07 2.98
N PHE A 72 -7.95 -3.35 2.84
CA PHE A 72 -8.99 -3.78 1.92
C PHE A 72 -10.36 -3.42 2.50
N GLU A 73 -11.20 -2.69 1.76
CA GLU A 73 -12.58 -2.42 2.19
C GLU A 73 -13.57 -3.30 1.45
N ASN A 74 -13.46 -3.34 0.12
CA ASN A 74 -14.29 -4.13 -0.77
C ASN A 74 -13.63 -4.22 -2.16
N ASP A 75 -14.25 -4.95 -3.07
CA ASP A 75 -13.72 -5.16 -4.44
C ASP A 75 -13.53 -3.88 -5.26
N SER A 76 -14.05 -2.73 -4.81
CA SER A 76 -14.04 -1.46 -5.55
C SER A 76 -13.17 -0.38 -4.91
N THR A 77 -12.88 -0.48 -3.61
CA THR A 77 -12.16 0.55 -2.85
C THR A 77 -11.17 -0.01 -1.82
N ILE A 78 -10.15 0.78 -1.54
CA ILE A 78 -9.14 0.50 -0.51
C ILE A 78 -8.93 1.76 0.35
N LEU A 79 -8.57 1.59 1.63
CA LEU A 79 -8.09 2.70 2.44
C LEU A 79 -6.57 2.76 2.41
N LEU A 80 -6.03 3.97 2.26
CA LEU A 80 -4.61 4.25 2.39
C LEU A 80 -4.37 5.18 3.59
N GLU A 81 -3.60 4.71 4.56
CA GLU A 81 -3.14 5.49 5.72
C GLU A 81 -1.67 5.81 5.52
N LEU A 82 -1.36 7.09 5.29
CA LEU A 82 0.01 7.58 5.22
C LEU A 82 0.54 7.90 6.63
N PRO A 83 1.88 7.93 6.82
CA PRO A 83 2.46 8.25 8.13
C PRO A 83 1.98 9.60 8.65
N GLY A 84 1.35 9.61 9.83
CA GLY A 84 0.83 10.81 10.48
C GLY A 84 -0.40 11.44 9.82
N LYS A 85 -1.07 10.73 8.90
CA LYS A 85 -2.31 11.18 8.24
C LYS A 85 -3.46 10.20 8.47
N PRO A 86 -4.71 10.68 8.49
CA PRO A 86 -5.86 9.78 8.55
C PRO A 86 -5.94 8.89 7.29
N ALA A 87 -6.58 7.74 7.43
CA ALA A 87 -6.87 6.86 6.31
C ALA A 87 -7.80 7.56 5.30
N VAL A 88 -7.49 7.44 4.02
CA VAL A 88 -8.29 8.01 2.92
C VAL A 88 -8.70 6.89 1.97
N GLU A 89 -9.98 6.87 1.62
CA GLU A 89 -10.54 5.91 0.67
C GLU A 89 -10.19 6.28 -0.78
N TYR A 90 -9.72 5.28 -1.53
CA TYR A 90 -9.46 5.38 -2.95
C TYR A 90 -10.18 4.27 -3.71
N ASN A 91 -10.91 4.65 -4.75
CA ASN A 91 -11.44 3.72 -5.72
C ASN A 91 -10.43 3.43 -6.85
N CYS A 92 -10.72 2.38 -7.62
CA CYS A 92 -9.87 1.96 -8.74
C CYS A 92 -9.56 3.09 -9.74
N ARG A 93 -10.48 4.01 -10.02
CA ARG A 93 -10.25 5.10 -10.99
C ARG A 93 -9.31 6.17 -10.46
N GLN A 94 -9.43 6.53 -9.19
CA GLN A 94 -8.52 7.47 -8.53
C GLN A 94 -7.08 6.94 -8.54
N MET A 95 -6.91 5.62 -8.41
CA MET A 95 -5.61 4.96 -8.50
C MET A 95 -5.11 4.70 -9.94
N GLY A 96 -5.79 5.21 -10.96
CA GLY A 96 -5.35 5.08 -12.36
C GLY A 96 -5.67 3.74 -13.01
N PHE A 97 -6.59 2.96 -12.44
CA PHE A 97 -7.17 1.79 -13.09
C PHE A 97 -8.41 2.19 -13.90
N ARG A 98 -8.69 1.44 -14.97
CA ARG A 98 -9.86 1.73 -15.81
C ARG A 98 -11.18 1.39 -15.11
N SER A 99 -11.19 0.28 -14.38
CA SER A 99 -12.32 -0.25 -13.63
C SER A 99 -11.87 -1.35 -12.67
N GLN A 100 -12.76 -1.72 -11.75
CA GLN A 100 -12.58 -2.86 -10.84
C GLN A 100 -12.44 -4.20 -11.59
N GLU A 101 -12.93 -4.27 -12.83
CA GLU A 101 -12.84 -5.48 -13.66
C GLU A 101 -11.46 -5.71 -14.29
N THR A 102 -10.53 -4.75 -14.17
CA THR A 102 -9.20 -4.90 -14.76
C THR A 102 -8.38 -5.97 -14.05
N LYS A 103 -7.65 -6.80 -14.82
CA LYS A 103 -6.81 -7.88 -14.26
C LYS A 103 -5.80 -7.36 -13.23
N THR A 104 -5.26 -6.16 -13.42
CA THR A 104 -4.31 -5.54 -12.49
C THR A 104 -4.97 -5.12 -11.19
N TRP A 105 -6.22 -4.63 -11.24
CA TRP A 105 -6.97 -4.29 -10.04
C TRP A 105 -7.36 -5.54 -9.26
N LYS A 106 -7.92 -6.54 -9.96
CA LYS A 106 -8.23 -7.84 -9.36
C LYS A 106 -7.00 -8.47 -8.70
N MET A 107 -5.86 -8.45 -9.38
CA MET A 107 -4.61 -8.91 -8.78
C MET A 107 -4.23 -8.14 -7.51
N LEU A 108 -4.40 -6.81 -7.46
CA LEU A 108 -4.15 -6.05 -6.24
C LEU A 108 -5.08 -6.50 -5.12
N ILE A 109 -6.38 -6.53 -5.40
CA ILE A 109 -7.43 -6.94 -4.45
C ILE A 109 -7.16 -8.35 -3.94
N ASP A 110 -6.96 -9.33 -4.83
CA ASP A 110 -6.67 -10.72 -4.48
C ASP A 110 -5.47 -10.86 -3.54
N ILE A 111 -4.47 -9.97 -3.64
CA ILE A 111 -3.31 -9.97 -2.75
C ILE A 111 -3.66 -9.36 -1.39
N ILE A 112 -4.37 -8.23 -1.37
CA ILE A 112 -4.59 -7.48 -0.12
C ILE A 112 -5.82 -7.93 0.66
N SER A 113 -6.77 -8.63 0.03
CA SER A 113 -8.05 -9.03 0.66
C SER A 113 -7.90 -10.15 1.66
N SER A 114 -6.84 -10.95 1.58
CA SER A 114 -6.69 -12.13 2.43
C SER A 114 -5.22 -12.40 2.76
N ALA A 115 -4.95 -12.73 4.02
CA ALA A 115 -3.61 -13.15 4.43
C ALA A 115 -3.22 -14.44 3.67
N PRO A 116 -1.93 -14.68 3.39
CA PRO A 116 -0.75 -13.99 3.95
C PRO A 116 -0.34 -12.69 3.24
N HIS A 117 -1.15 -12.14 2.34
CA HIS A 117 -0.82 -10.95 1.55
C HIS A 117 0.43 -11.09 0.67
N THR A 118 0.73 -12.33 0.30
CA THR A 118 1.83 -12.68 -0.60
C THR A 118 1.32 -13.14 -1.96
N PHE A 119 2.21 -13.13 -2.95
CA PHE A 119 1.95 -13.67 -4.27
C PHE A 119 3.17 -14.40 -4.83
N ASN A 120 2.93 -15.38 -5.71
CA ASN A 120 3.98 -16.17 -6.34
C ASN A 120 3.72 -16.33 -7.85
N PHE A 121 4.79 -16.21 -8.64
CA PHE A 121 4.73 -16.36 -10.10
C PHE A 121 4.74 -17.83 -10.56
N GLY A 122 5.11 -18.76 -9.67
CA GLY A 122 5.35 -20.15 -9.96
C GLY A 122 6.73 -20.40 -10.59
N VAL A 123 6.87 -21.55 -11.23
CA VAL A 123 8.13 -21.94 -11.87
C VAL A 123 8.34 -21.21 -13.20
N ALA A 124 9.49 -20.58 -13.37
CA ALA A 124 9.84 -19.89 -14.63
C ALA A 124 10.17 -20.87 -15.77
N TYR A 125 10.69 -22.05 -15.42
CA TYR A 125 11.09 -23.08 -16.37
C TYR A 125 10.62 -24.46 -15.91
N ILE A 126 10.17 -25.26 -16.86
CA ILE A 126 9.84 -26.67 -16.68
C ILE A 126 10.94 -27.49 -17.36
N TYR A 127 11.29 -28.63 -16.78
CA TYR A 127 12.31 -29.55 -17.28
C TYR A 127 11.65 -30.91 -17.50
N PRO A 128 11.02 -31.15 -18.67
CA PRO A 128 10.22 -32.35 -18.91
C PRO A 128 11.02 -33.66 -18.77
N ASP A 129 12.32 -33.61 -19.06
CA ASP A 129 13.27 -34.72 -18.97
C ASP A 129 14.23 -34.58 -17.77
N GLY A 130 13.99 -33.62 -16.87
CA GLY A 130 14.88 -33.29 -15.76
C GLY A 130 16.20 -32.63 -16.15
N SER A 131 16.47 -32.45 -17.46
CA SER A 131 17.72 -31.88 -17.97
C SER A 131 17.60 -30.38 -18.16
N LYS A 132 18.59 -29.63 -17.64
CA LYS A 132 18.70 -28.18 -17.89
C LYS A 132 18.84 -27.82 -19.37
N LYS A 133 19.25 -28.77 -20.23
CA LYS A 133 19.41 -28.56 -21.68
C LYS A 133 18.08 -28.45 -22.43
N ASN A 134 17.01 -29.05 -21.90
CA ASN A 134 15.67 -29.04 -22.51
C ASN A 134 14.70 -28.21 -21.65
N ARG A 135 15.16 -27.04 -21.19
CA ARG A 135 14.32 -26.13 -20.41
C ARG A 135 13.22 -25.54 -21.28
N GLN A 136 11.99 -25.59 -20.80
CA GLN A 136 10.85 -24.94 -21.44
C GLN A 136 10.39 -23.78 -20.59
N LYS A 137 10.22 -22.61 -21.20
CA LYS A 137 9.75 -21.41 -20.49
C LYS A 137 8.27 -21.54 -20.15
N CYS A 138 7.92 -21.30 -18.89
CA CYS A 138 6.54 -21.31 -18.44
C CYS A 138 5.83 -20.02 -18.89
N LYS A 139 4.80 -20.17 -19.73
CA LYS A 139 4.02 -19.01 -20.23
C LYS A 139 3.24 -18.33 -19.11
N ASP A 140 2.77 -19.09 -18.14
CA ASP A 140 1.97 -18.56 -17.02
C ASP A 140 2.83 -17.69 -16.10
N TYR A 141 4.08 -18.08 -15.87
CA TYR A 141 5.05 -17.26 -15.14
C TYR A 141 5.23 -15.89 -15.80
N ASP A 142 5.50 -15.88 -17.11
CA ASP A 142 5.68 -14.63 -17.86
C ASP A 142 4.44 -13.74 -17.83
N ALA A 143 3.25 -14.33 -17.94
CA ALA A 143 1.99 -13.60 -17.90
C ALA A 143 1.77 -12.96 -16.53
N LYS A 144 1.99 -13.70 -15.43
CA LYS A 144 1.89 -13.18 -14.06
C LYS A 144 2.92 -12.09 -13.79
N TRP A 145 4.17 -12.28 -14.24
CA TRP A 145 5.22 -11.27 -14.09
C TRP A 145 4.87 -9.96 -14.82
N LYS A 146 4.38 -10.03 -16.06
CA LYS A 146 3.94 -8.84 -16.82
C LYS A 146 2.77 -8.15 -16.13
N LEU A 147 1.83 -8.92 -15.59
CA LEU A 147 0.67 -8.36 -14.90
C LEU A 147 1.10 -7.58 -13.64
N LEU A 148 2.04 -8.13 -12.86
CA LEU A 148 2.59 -7.43 -11.71
C LEU A 148 3.42 -6.21 -12.11
N ASP A 149 4.23 -6.30 -13.19
CA ASP A 149 5.02 -5.16 -13.65
C ASP A 149 4.12 -3.97 -14.02
N GLU A 150 2.98 -4.24 -14.67
CA GLU A 150 1.95 -3.25 -14.93
C GLU A 150 1.26 -2.73 -13.66
N LEU A 151 0.94 -3.61 -12.71
CA LEU A 151 0.41 -3.19 -11.40
C LEU A 151 1.39 -2.27 -10.67
N ASN A 152 2.67 -2.63 -10.62
CA ASN A 152 3.74 -1.84 -10.01
C ASN A 152 3.83 -0.45 -10.65
N LYS A 153 3.86 -0.36 -11.99
CA LYS A 153 3.87 0.94 -12.69
C LYS A 153 2.67 1.81 -12.33
N LYS A 154 1.47 1.22 -12.28
CA LYS A 154 0.25 1.94 -11.92
C LYS A 154 0.31 2.50 -10.50
N LEU A 155 0.73 1.68 -9.54
CA LEU A 155 0.88 2.12 -8.16
C LEU A 155 1.93 3.23 -8.04
N LEU A 156 3.09 3.10 -8.69
CA LEU A 156 4.12 4.15 -8.69
C LEU A 156 3.59 5.47 -9.26
N MET A 157 2.90 5.42 -10.41
CA MET A 157 2.29 6.61 -11.01
C MET A 157 1.24 7.23 -10.09
N PHE A 158 0.45 6.40 -9.40
CA PHE A 158 -0.51 6.88 -8.41
C PHE A 158 0.19 7.60 -7.25
N PHE A 159 1.17 6.97 -6.58
CA PHE A 159 1.88 7.60 -5.47
C PHE A 159 2.63 8.88 -5.89
N GLN A 160 3.18 8.90 -7.11
CA GLN A 160 3.82 10.08 -7.67
C GLN A 160 2.81 11.21 -7.89
N LYS A 161 1.65 10.92 -8.49
CA LYS A 161 0.63 11.93 -8.81
C LYS A 161 -0.09 12.45 -7.56
N GLU A 162 -0.48 11.55 -6.67
CA GLU A 162 -1.32 11.87 -5.52
C GLU A 162 -0.51 12.50 -4.38
N PHE A 163 0.73 12.05 -4.16
CA PHE A 163 1.53 12.45 -3.00
C PHE A 163 2.86 13.11 -3.37
N GLY A 164 3.16 13.29 -4.66
CA GLY A 164 4.42 13.90 -5.12
C GLY A 164 5.65 13.03 -4.85
N TRP A 165 5.48 11.72 -4.69
CA TRP A 165 6.61 10.83 -4.41
C TRP A 165 7.48 10.63 -5.65
N SER A 166 8.79 10.58 -5.45
CA SER A 166 9.76 10.27 -6.50
C SER A 166 10.33 8.89 -6.25
N PHE A 167 10.49 8.11 -7.32
CA PHE A 167 11.01 6.75 -7.27
C PHE A 167 12.20 6.60 -8.24
N PRO A 168 13.24 5.81 -7.90
CA PRO A 168 14.32 5.52 -8.83
C PRO A 168 13.84 4.66 -10.01
N GLU A 169 14.60 4.68 -11.10
CA GLU A 169 14.32 3.84 -12.26
C GLU A 169 14.29 2.35 -11.86
N GLY A 170 13.23 1.65 -12.26
CA GLY A 170 13.07 0.22 -11.95
C GLY A 170 12.62 -0.10 -10.52
N TYR A 171 12.31 0.91 -9.69
CA TYR A 171 11.83 0.68 -8.32
C TYR A 171 10.65 -0.28 -8.27
N LYS A 172 10.70 -1.22 -7.32
CA LYS A 172 9.64 -2.19 -7.08
C LYS A 172 9.00 -1.90 -5.73
N LEU A 173 7.68 -1.80 -5.71
CA LEU A 173 6.86 -1.70 -4.50
C LEU A 173 6.65 -3.05 -3.82
N TYR A 174 7.35 -4.09 -4.28
CA TYR A 174 7.31 -5.43 -3.70
C TYR A 174 8.73 -5.95 -3.50
N LYS A 175 8.87 -6.92 -2.61
CA LYS A 175 10.11 -7.60 -2.25
C LYS A 175 9.87 -9.10 -2.10
N ASP A 176 10.95 -9.87 -2.00
CA ASP A 176 10.82 -11.27 -1.59
C ASP A 176 10.28 -11.33 -0.16
N ASP A 177 9.32 -12.22 0.07
CA ASP A 177 8.77 -12.42 1.38
C ASP A 177 9.71 -13.30 2.21
N PRO A 178 10.25 -12.81 3.35
CA PRO A 178 11.21 -13.57 4.14
C PRO A 178 10.57 -14.75 4.88
N THR A 179 9.25 -14.71 5.08
CA THR A 179 8.47 -15.70 5.83
C THR A 179 7.70 -16.66 4.93
N GLY A 180 7.57 -16.34 3.63
CA GLY A 180 6.84 -17.11 2.65
C GLY A 180 7.62 -18.30 2.09
N LYS A 181 6.95 -19.08 1.24
CA LYS A 181 7.59 -20.16 0.49
C LYS A 181 8.57 -19.58 -0.52
N ASN A 182 9.51 -20.40 -0.97
CA ASN A 182 10.52 -19.97 -1.93
C ASN A 182 9.88 -19.35 -3.19
N GLY A 183 10.15 -18.07 -3.45
CA GLY A 183 9.60 -17.29 -4.56
C GLY A 183 8.34 -16.49 -4.24
N ASP A 184 7.81 -16.57 -3.02
CA ASP A 184 6.73 -15.70 -2.54
C ASP A 184 7.26 -14.26 -2.40
N LYS A 185 6.40 -13.32 -2.71
CA LYS A 185 6.68 -11.88 -2.68
C LYS A 185 5.56 -11.17 -1.94
N SER A 186 5.91 -10.10 -1.25
CA SER A 186 4.98 -9.20 -0.57
C SER A 186 5.19 -7.76 -1.01
N PHE A 187 4.14 -6.95 -0.90
CA PHE A 187 4.29 -5.51 -1.06
C PHE A 187 5.14 -4.93 0.08
N LYS A 188 5.82 -3.82 -0.21
CA LYS A 188 6.68 -3.12 0.76
C LYS A 188 5.86 -2.32 1.78
N PHE A 189 4.65 -1.89 1.40
CA PHE A 189 3.69 -1.28 2.33
C PHE A 189 3.05 -2.33 3.22
N THR A 190 2.53 -1.90 4.36
CA THR A 190 1.86 -2.78 5.32
C THR A 190 0.41 -3.00 4.90
N VAL A 191 -0.02 -4.24 4.71
CA VAL A 191 -1.44 -4.55 4.53
C VAL A 191 -2.05 -4.80 5.91
N ARG A 192 -3.16 -4.13 6.22
CA ARG A 192 -3.93 -4.29 7.45
C ARG A 192 -5.26 -4.95 7.12
N LEU A 193 -5.71 -5.81 8.03
CA LEU A 193 -7.04 -6.42 7.97
C LEU A 193 -8.09 -5.38 8.39
N SER A 194 -9.21 -5.39 7.68
CA SER A 194 -10.35 -4.48 7.80
C SER A 194 -11.17 -4.70 9.07
N SER A 195 -11.21 -5.92 9.61
CA SER A 195 -12.10 -6.26 10.72
C SER A 195 -11.58 -7.41 11.61
N SER A 196 -12.15 -7.53 12.82
CA SER A 196 -11.94 -8.69 13.69
C SER A 196 -12.59 -9.97 13.16
N GLU A 197 -13.55 -9.87 12.23
CA GLU A 197 -14.21 -11.00 11.58
C GLU A 197 -13.33 -11.58 10.46
N ASP A 198 -12.56 -10.75 9.76
CA ASP A 198 -11.54 -11.20 8.80
C ASP A 198 -10.35 -11.88 9.50
N MET A 199 -10.08 -11.49 10.75
CA MET A 199 -9.16 -12.21 11.64
C MET A 199 -9.69 -13.60 12.00
N GLU A 200 -10.99 -13.77 12.26
CA GLU A 200 -11.60 -15.07 12.61
C GLU A 200 -11.42 -16.15 11.52
N PHE A 201 -11.43 -15.75 10.25
CA PHE A 201 -11.30 -16.67 9.11
C PHE A 201 -9.86 -17.14 8.87
N LEU A 202 -8.87 -16.40 9.39
CA LEU A 202 -7.44 -16.62 9.15
C LEU A 202 -6.73 -17.43 10.24
N LEU A 203 -7.38 -17.57 11.40
CA LEU A 203 -6.82 -18.27 12.53
C LEU A 203 -7.03 -19.78 12.41
N ASP A 204 -5.98 -20.54 12.69
CA ASP A 204 -6.12 -21.99 12.90
C ASP A 204 -7.13 -22.25 14.05
N ASP A 205 -7.75 -23.44 14.10
CA ASP A 205 -8.77 -23.77 15.11
C ASP A 205 -8.27 -23.59 16.55
N ILE A 206 -6.94 -23.63 16.75
CA ILE A 206 -6.26 -23.35 18.01
C ILE A 206 -6.26 -21.85 18.32
N GLU A 207 -5.94 -21.01 17.34
CA GLU A 207 -5.83 -19.56 17.48
C GLU A 207 -7.20 -18.91 17.77
N LYS A 208 -8.29 -19.46 17.22
CA LYS A 208 -9.67 -18.97 17.48
C LYS A 208 -10.02 -18.91 18.97
N ARG A 209 -9.42 -19.77 19.79
CA ARG A 209 -9.68 -19.85 21.24
C ARG A 209 -9.26 -18.58 21.97
N PHE A 210 -8.32 -17.82 21.42
CA PHE A 210 -7.75 -16.64 22.04
C PHE A 210 -8.42 -15.33 21.57
N LEU A 211 -9.35 -15.40 20.62
CA LEU A 211 -10.03 -14.22 20.09
C LEU A 211 -10.92 -13.50 21.10
N SER A 212 -11.55 -14.25 22.01
CA SER A 212 -12.39 -13.70 23.07
C SER A 212 -11.58 -13.06 24.19
N TYR A 213 -10.26 -13.24 24.22
CA TYR A 213 -9.40 -12.75 25.30
C TYR A 213 -9.15 -11.25 25.10
N ASP A 214 -9.23 -10.50 26.19
CA ASP A 214 -8.65 -9.16 26.23
C ASP A 214 -7.12 -9.24 26.35
N GLU A 215 -6.44 -8.10 26.22
CA GLU A 215 -4.98 -8.08 26.20
C GLU A 215 -4.37 -8.60 27.51
N SER A 216 -4.98 -8.29 28.66
CA SER A 216 -4.50 -8.75 29.98
C SER A 216 -4.64 -10.26 30.14
N ASP A 217 -5.78 -10.80 29.72
CA ASP A 217 -6.05 -12.23 29.83
C ASP A 217 -5.20 -13.03 28.84
N LEU A 218 -4.93 -12.49 27.65
CA LEU A 218 -4.00 -13.11 26.70
C LEU A 218 -2.56 -13.11 27.21
N VAL A 219 -2.11 -12.03 27.87
CA VAL A 219 -0.79 -11.97 28.51
C VAL A 219 -0.65 -13.05 29.58
N LYS A 220 -1.64 -13.20 30.46
CA LYS A 220 -1.63 -14.23 31.52
C LYS A 220 -1.60 -15.64 30.93
N GLU A 221 -2.37 -15.87 29.87
CA GLU A 221 -2.43 -17.18 29.21
C GLU A 221 -1.09 -17.53 28.54
N VAL A 222 -0.46 -16.57 27.85
CA VAL A 222 0.89 -16.75 27.28
C VAL A 222 1.91 -17.06 28.37
N GLN A 223 1.84 -16.38 29.51
CA GLN A 223 2.71 -16.65 30.66
C GLN A 223 2.50 -18.06 31.22
N ASN A 224 1.25 -18.49 31.40
CA ASN A 224 0.94 -19.85 31.85
C ASN A 224 1.47 -20.91 30.88
N LEU A 225 1.18 -20.76 29.58
CA LEU A 225 1.65 -21.69 28.54
C LEU A 225 3.18 -21.73 28.43
N ASN A 226 3.84 -20.58 28.61
CA ASN A 226 5.30 -20.50 28.61
C ASN A 226 5.92 -21.13 29.86
N ASN A 227 5.30 -20.96 31.03
CA ASN A 227 5.74 -21.61 32.27
C ASN A 227 5.59 -23.13 32.19
N ASP A 228 4.45 -23.62 31.68
CA ASP A 228 4.21 -25.04 31.43
C ASP A 228 5.23 -25.61 30.44
N PHE A 229 5.51 -24.90 29.35
CA PHE A 229 6.57 -25.29 28.41
C PHE A 229 7.97 -25.25 29.04
N SER A 230 8.29 -24.23 29.85
CA SER A 230 9.58 -24.14 30.51
C SER A 230 9.81 -25.31 31.48
N ILE A 231 8.75 -25.83 32.09
CA ILE A 231 8.78 -27.03 32.95
C ILE A 231 8.98 -28.31 32.11
N ASP A 232 8.34 -28.42 30.95
CA ASP A 232 8.43 -29.58 30.03
C ASP A 232 9.60 -29.51 29.02
N SER A 233 10.37 -28.42 28.99
CA SER A 233 11.48 -28.17 28.04
C SER A 233 12.65 -29.15 28.16
N TYR A 234 12.65 -30.03 29.17
CA TYR A 234 13.60 -31.14 29.28
C TYR A 234 13.37 -32.26 28.25
N VAL A 235 12.20 -32.29 27.59
CA VAL A 235 11.79 -33.37 26.66
C VAL A 235 11.47 -32.87 25.25
N HIS A 236 11.08 -31.60 25.09
CA HIS A 236 10.68 -31.00 23.80
C HIS A 236 11.46 -29.72 23.49
N ASN A 237 12.11 -29.67 22.33
CA ASN A 237 12.94 -28.52 21.89
C ASN A 237 12.14 -27.42 21.17
N GLU A 238 10.86 -27.68 20.86
CA GLU A 238 10.02 -26.75 20.10
C GLU A 238 8.84 -26.29 20.98
N PRO A 239 8.50 -24.98 20.95
CA PRO A 239 7.37 -24.46 21.70
C PRO A 239 6.06 -25.09 21.19
N PRO A 240 5.12 -25.42 22.08
CA PRO A 240 3.83 -25.98 21.70
C PRO A 240 3.09 -25.08 20.70
N GLU A 241 2.40 -25.69 19.74
CA GLU A 241 1.60 -24.97 18.72
C GLU A 241 0.61 -23.99 19.36
N ILE A 242 0.07 -24.33 20.54
CA ILE A 242 -0.85 -23.47 21.30
C ILE A 242 -0.20 -22.18 21.84
N LEU A 243 1.08 -22.24 22.22
CA LEU A 243 1.83 -21.07 22.66
C LEU A 243 2.15 -20.16 21.47
N VAL A 244 2.55 -20.76 20.33
CA VAL A 244 2.80 -20.03 19.08
C VAL A 244 1.52 -19.34 18.60
N ALA A 245 0.39 -20.04 18.64
CA ALA A 245 -0.94 -19.51 18.32
C ALA A 245 -1.32 -18.30 19.18
N ALA A 246 -1.17 -18.38 20.50
CA ALA A 246 -1.47 -17.27 21.41
C ALA A 246 -0.60 -16.04 21.12
N LEU A 247 0.70 -16.25 20.82
CA LEU A 247 1.62 -15.18 20.43
C LEU A 247 1.24 -14.53 19.09
N ASN A 248 0.81 -15.33 18.10
CA ASN A 248 0.34 -14.81 16.81
C ASN A 248 -0.92 -13.96 16.98
N VAL A 249 -1.87 -14.40 17.80
CA VAL A 249 -3.07 -13.61 18.12
C VAL A 249 -2.67 -12.29 18.80
N GLY A 250 -1.69 -12.31 19.70
CA GLY A 250 -1.15 -11.10 20.32
C GLY A 250 -0.53 -10.12 19.32
N ARG A 251 0.27 -10.63 18.37
CA ARG A 251 0.85 -9.83 17.28
C ARG A 251 -0.21 -9.23 16.36
N ASN A 252 -1.20 -10.04 15.97
CA ASN A 252 -2.19 -9.63 14.99
C ASN A 252 -3.29 -8.73 15.59
N LYS A 253 -3.81 -9.06 16.78
CA LYS A 253 -4.91 -8.35 17.43
C LYS A 253 -4.45 -7.12 18.21
N PHE A 254 -3.31 -7.22 18.92
CA PHE A 254 -2.84 -6.17 19.83
C PHE A 254 -1.54 -5.50 19.37
N SER A 255 -1.08 -5.82 18.14
CA SER A 255 0.14 -5.23 17.57
C SER A 255 1.38 -5.41 18.45
N TRP A 256 1.51 -6.56 19.12
CA TRP A 256 2.70 -6.85 19.91
C TRP A 256 3.94 -6.90 19.02
N ASN A 257 4.97 -6.15 19.41
CA ASN A 257 6.30 -6.21 18.80
C ASN A 257 7.17 -7.24 19.53
N ASP A 258 8.34 -7.55 18.98
CA ASP A 258 9.24 -8.55 19.56
C ASP A 258 9.72 -8.16 20.97
N GLU A 259 9.88 -6.87 21.26
CA GLU A 259 10.25 -6.38 22.59
C GLU A 259 9.19 -6.72 23.64
N LYS A 260 7.92 -6.45 23.31
CA LYS A 260 6.78 -6.75 24.18
C LYS A 260 6.56 -8.25 24.36
N VAL A 261 6.71 -9.03 23.29
CA VAL A 261 6.65 -10.49 23.38
C VAL A 261 7.74 -11.03 24.31
N MET A 262 8.96 -10.50 24.22
CA MET A 262 10.06 -10.88 25.11
C MET A 262 9.83 -10.46 26.56
N GLU A 263 9.18 -9.31 26.80
CA GLU A 263 8.78 -8.88 28.14
C GLU A 263 7.76 -9.85 28.76
N ILE A 264 6.74 -10.24 28.00
CA ILE A 264 5.68 -11.16 28.44
C ILE A 264 6.25 -12.54 28.78
N ILE A 265 7.16 -13.07 27.95
CA ILE A 265 7.76 -14.42 28.10
C ILE A 265 8.80 -14.47 29.24
N ARG A 266 9.39 -13.34 29.63
CA ARG A 266 10.39 -13.26 30.72
C ARG A 266 9.79 -13.15 32.12
N HIS A 267 8.48 -12.92 32.21
CA HIS A 267 7.72 -12.83 33.46
C HIS A 267 6.94 -14.11 33.73
#